data_AF-A0A2P4Q994-F1
#
_entry.id   AF-A0A2P4Q994-F1
#
_cell.length_a   1.000
_cell.length_b   1.000
_cell.length_c   1.000
_cell.angle_alpha   90.00
_cell.angle_beta   90.00
_cell.angle_gamma   90.00
#
_symmetry.space_group_name_H-M   'P 1'
#
loop_
_entity.id
_entity.type
_entity.pdbx_description
1 polymer ?
#
loop_
_entity_poly.entity_id
_entity_poly.type
_entity_poly.pdbx_seq_one_letter_code
_entity_poly.pdbx_strand_id
1 'polypeptide(L)'
;MSNKMTQFPEVIIILLDVSKNMLCLSNQLETKFDSSKSLLLHFLSRYKLNTLSIISFDSICHILQDFTEDYDSLITKLNQLNLQPNDSNREMKLACEYVENYVIEKFGPDQACQIIMLTDGRSPQKQESQSIQFHNPSWKLHIICLADTVTKSEHSQTTSQILEEYKKLLNRRIPLSITKNHQKGVYTLEKGGAFCYLPYPHFKDSILSMMDIILEKYFLPCKGLLLCGQLRFPIKVYPVLPDVEYIHDIVRTLSIVAFKPREKLLGEPSIFRLWMFVDEEYDDQVDKQGTFFFS
;
A
#
# COMPACT_ATOMS: atom_id res chain seq x y z
N MET A 1 -14.61 -27.95 11.65
CA MET A 1 -15.34 -26.67 11.72
C MET A 1 -14.37 -25.57 11.33
N SER A 2 -14.32 -25.22 10.04
CA SER A 2 -13.49 -24.10 9.58
C SER A 2 -14.26 -22.82 9.86
N ASN A 3 -13.74 -22.01 10.79
CA ASN A 3 -14.14 -20.61 10.92
C ASN A 3 -13.92 -19.99 9.53
N LYS A 4 -15.01 -19.75 8.79
CA LYS A 4 -14.96 -18.86 7.65
C LYS A 4 -14.65 -17.49 8.22
N MET A 5 -13.36 -17.17 8.35
CA MET A 5 -12.89 -15.80 8.48
C MET A 5 -13.69 -14.98 7.50
N THR A 6 -14.30 -13.91 8.00
CA THR A 6 -14.91 -12.86 7.18
C THR A 6 -14.00 -12.60 5.99
N GLN A 7 -14.50 -12.86 4.79
CA GLN A 7 -13.69 -12.79 3.58
C GLN A 7 -13.41 -11.30 3.34
N PHE A 8 -12.23 -10.84 3.78
CA PHE A 8 -11.78 -9.47 3.57
C PHE A 8 -11.73 -9.21 2.07
N PRO A 9 -12.22 -8.05 1.61
CA PRO A 9 -12.18 -7.75 0.20
C PRO A 9 -10.72 -7.57 -0.27
N GLU A 10 -9.79 -7.30 0.64
CA GLU A 10 -8.35 -7.18 0.41
C GLU A 10 -7.59 -7.50 1.71
N VAL A 11 -6.37 -8.04 1.64
CA VAL A 11 -5.48 -8.20 2.81
C VAL A 11 -4.20 -7.39 2.61
N ILE A 12 -3.52 -7.05 3.70
CA ILE A 12 -2.29 -6.24 3.63
C ILE A 12 -1.11 -7.01 4.20
N ILE A 13 0.01 -6.98 3.48
CA ILE A 13 1.29 -7.45 4.00
C ILE A 13 2.26 -6.28 4.06
N ILE A 14 2.89 -6.11 5.21
CA ILE A 14 4.04 -5.23 5.39
C ILE A 14 5.30 -6.10 5.31
N LEU A 15 6.12 -5.87 4.28
CA LEU A 15 7.45 -6.47 4.12
C LEU A 15 8.53 -5.50 4.65
N LEU A 16 9.17 -5.86 5.76
CA LEU A 16 10.23 -5.09 6.39
C LEU A 16 11.60 -5.65 6.01
N ASP A 17 12.38 -4.86 5.28
CA ASP A 17 13.81 -5.14 5.08
C ASP A 17 14.51 -5.04 6.44
N VAL A 18 15.19 -6.13 6.82
CA VAL A 18 15.97 -6.21 8.06
C VAL A 18 17.47 -6.39 7.80
N SER A 19 17.91 -6.17 6.56
CA SER A 19 19.31 -6.25 6.17
C SER A 19 20.16 -5.20 6.91
N LYS A 20 21.47 -5.45 6.99
CA LYS A 20 22.44 -4.58 7.67
C LYS A 20 22.36 -3.10 7.27
N ASN A 21 21.99 -2.80 6.02
CA ASN A 21 21.94 -1.42 5.54
C ASN A 21 20.75 -0.64 6.08
N MET A 22 19.73 -1.32 6.60
CA MET A 22 18.62 -0.68 7.32
C MET A 22 19.07 -0.12 8.67
N LEU A 23 20.21 -0.58 9.21
CA LEU A 23 20.86 0.02 10.38
C LEU A 23 21.70 1.26 10.06
N CYS A 24 21.93 1.57 8.77
CA CYS A 24 22.57 2.83 8.40
C CYS A 24 21.68 4.02 8.77
N LEU A 25 22.31 5.16 9.01
CA LEU A 25 21.61 6.40 9.36
C LEU A 25 20.72 6.89 8.21
N SER A 26 19.44 7.13 8.53
CA SER A 26 18.45 7.79 7.65
C SER A 26 18.59 9.31 7.73
N ASN A 27 18.92 9.80 8.91
CA ASN A 27 19.18 11.20 9.19
C ASN A 27 20.24 11.29 10.30
N GLN A 28 20.45 12.45 10.91
CA GLN A 28 21.47 12.61 11.95
C GLN A 28 21.17 11.83 13.25
N LEU A 29 19.92 11.39 13.46
CA LEU A 29 19.44 10.86 14.74
C LEU A 29 18.91 9.43 14.65
N GLU A 30 18.41 9.01 13.49
CA GLU A 30 17.65 7.76 13.33
C GLU A 30 18.25 6.88 12.23
N THR A 31 18.15 5.56 12.41
CA THR A 31 18.45 4.59 11.37
C THR A 31 17.33 4.54 10.33
N LYS A 32 17.62 4.00 9.13
CA LYS A 32 16.58 3.78 8.12
C LYS A 32 15.47 2.87 8.63
N PHE A 33 15.79 1.89 9.46
CA PHE A 33 14.80 1.05 10.10
C PHE A 33 13.89 1.82 11.06
N ASP A 34 14.44 2.75 11.85
CA ASP A 34 13.64 3.61 12.72
C ASP A 34 12.71 4.54 11.92
N SER A 35 13.19 5.05 10.79
CA SER A 35 12.38 5.79 9.83
C SER A 35 11.27 4.93 9.21
N SER A 36 11.56 3.67 8.84
CA SER A 36 10.56 2.69 8.39
C SER A 36 9.51 2.41 9.44
N LYS A 37 9.90 2.20 10.70
CA LYS A 37 8.97 2.04 11.82
C LYS A 37 8.06 3.25 11.96
N SER A 38 8.62 4.46 11.94
CA SER A 38 7.85 5.70 12.04
C SER A 38 6.80 5.83 10.93
N LEU A 39 7.17 5.45 9.71
CA LEU A 39 6.27 5.42 8.56
C LEU A 39 5.14 4.39 8.72
N LEU A 40 5.45 3.19 9.25
CA LEU A 40 4.41 2.18 9.54
C LEU A 40 3.48 2.61 10.66
N LEU A 41 4.01 3.19 11.73
CA LEU A 41 3.20 3.70 12.84
C LEU A 41 2.23 4.79 12.34
N HIS A 42 2.71 5.66 11.45
CA HIS A 42 1.84 6.65 10.78
C HIS A 42 0.76 5.98 9.93
N PHE A 43 1.11 4.97 9.13
CA PHE A 43 0.15 4.18 8.35
C PHE A 43 -0.94 3.56 9.26
N LEU A 44 -0.55 2.84 10.32
CA LEU A 44 -1.46 2.16 11.23
C LEU A 44 -2.32 3.14 12.06
N SER A 45 -1.83 4.36 12.31
CA SER A 45 -2.61 5.40 13.00
C SER A 45 -3.76 5.95 12.15
N ARG A 46 -3.62 5.90 10.82
CA ARG A 46 -4.59 6.45 9.86
C ARG A 46 -5.47 5.39 9.21
N TYR A 47 -4.99 4.16 9.11
CA TYR A 47 -5.67 3.08 8.41
C TYR A 47 -6.01 1.93 9.37
N LYS A 48 -7.31 1.61 9.48
CA LYS A 48 -7.85 0.58 10.40
C LYS A 48 -8.91 -0.34 9.78
N LEU A 49 -8.87 -0.57 8.46
CA LEU A 49 -9.99 -1.22 7.76
C LEU A 49 -9.82 -2.72 7.49
N ASN A 50 -8.58 -3.23 7.44
CA ASN A 50 -8.34 -4.59 6.94
C ASN A 50 -7.55 -5.46 7.93
N THR A 51 -7.47 -6.75 7.63
CA THR A 51 -6.47 -7.61 8.27
C THR A 51 -5.09 -7.36 7.65
N LEU A 52 -4.07 -7.30 8.49
CA LEU A 52 -2.69 -7.12 8.05
C LEU A 52 -1.70 -8.04 8.75
N SER A 53 -0.63 -8.39 8.05
CA SER A 53 0.51 -9.14 8.55
C SER A 53 1.80 -8.35 8.39
N ILE A 54 2.77 -8.57 9.29
CA ILE A 54 4.12 -8.02 9.20
C ILE A 54 5.10 -9.17 9.04
N ILE A 55 5.90 -9.11 7.98
CA ILE A 55 6.92 -10.08 7.64
C ILE A 55 8.24 -9.33 7.49
N SER A 56 9.28 -9.77 8.19
CA SER A 56 10.65 -9.31 7.93
C SER A 56 11.30 -10.15 6.86
N PHE A 57 12.17 -9.56 6.06
CA PHE A 57 12.97 -10.27 5.06
C PHE A 57 14.42 -9.77 4.99
N ASP A 58 15.32 -10.72 4.75
CA ASP A 58 16.69 -10.50 4.31
C ASP A 58 17.05 -11.61 3.30
N SER A 59 17.80 -12.64 3.69
CA SER A 59 17.92 -13.90 2.92
C SER A 59 16.78 -14.88 3.19
N ILE A 60 16.11 -14.74 4.34
CA ILE A 60 14.96 -15.55 4.76
C ILE A 60 13.84 -14.64 5.23
N CYS A 61 12.60 -15.10 5.07
CA CYS A 61 11.42 -14.41 5.56
C CYS A 61 10.99 -14.95 6.93
N HIS A 62 10.60 -14.04 7.82
CA HIS A 62 10.02 -14.39 9.11
C HIS A 62 8.72 -13.61 9.32
N ILE A 63 7.65 -14.33 9.65
CA ILE A 63 6.39 -13.70 10.06
C ILE A 63 6.61 -13.11 11.46
N LEU A 64 6.74 -11.79 11.52
CA LEU A 64 6.80 -11.08 12.78
C LEU A 64 5.43 -11.04 13.42
N GLN A 65 4.38 -10.83 12.64
CA GLN A 65 2.99 -10.80 13.09
C GLN A 65 2.10 -11.46 12.05
N ASP A 66 1.37 -12.51 12.46
CA ASP A 66 0.33 -13.12 11.64
C ASP A 66 -0.85 -12.16 11.46
N PHE A 67 -1.67 -12.39 10.42
CA PHE A 67 -2.83 -11.59 10.07
C PHE A 67 -3.70 -11.26 11.28
N THR A 68 -3.89 -9.97 11.52
CA THR A 68 -4.66 -9.45 12.65
C THR A 68 -5.36 -8.14 12.28
N GLU A 69 -6.43 -7.84 13.00
CA GLU A 69 -7.11 -6.53 13.01
C GLU A 69 -6.80 -5.74 14.29
N ASP A 70 -5.98 -6.30 15.20
CA ASP A 70 -5.57 -5.63 16.43
C ASP A 70 -4.41 -4.66 16.15
N TYR A 71 -4.77 -3.48 15.64
CA TYR A 71 -3.85 -2.40 15.30
C TYR A 71 -3.06 -1.88 16.50
N ASP A 72 -3.65 -1.89 17.70
CA ASP A 72 -3.01 -1.35 18.89
C ASP A 72 -1.92 -2.31 19.41
N SER A 73 -2.17 -3.62 19.34
CA SER A 73 -1.14 -4.65 19.57
C SER A 73 -0.02 -4.59 18.54
N LEU A 74 -0.37 -4.42 17.25
CA LEU A 74 0.60 -4.22 16.17
C LEU A 74 1.51 -3.00 16.42
N ILE A 75 0.93 -1.86 16.78
CA ILE A 75 1.65 -0.64 17.12
C ILE A 75 2.60 -0.88 18.30
N THR A 76 2.12 -1.55 19.35
CA THR A 76 2.93 -1.88 20.53
C THR A 76 4.12 -2.77 20.16
N LYS A 77 3.88 -3.79 19.34
CA LYS A 77 4.92 -4.73 18.89
C LYS A 77 5.94 -4.07 17.97
N LEU A 78 5.51 -3.20 17.05
CA LEU A 78 6.41 -2.40 16.20
C LEU A 78 7.29 -1.46 17.01
N ASN A 79 6.75 -0.82 18.06
CA ASN A 79 7.54 0.05 18.94
C ASN A 79 8.63 -0.72 19.71
N GLN A 80 8.41 -2.00 20.01
CA GLN A 80 9.36 -2.87 20.70
C GLN A 80 10.34 -3.57 19.74
N LEU A 81 10.09 -3.49 18.43
CA LEU A 81 10.88 -4.16 17.42
C LEU A 81 12.25 -3.50 17.28
N ASN A 82 13.28 -4.26 17.61
CA ASN A 82 14.67 -3.87 17.45
C ASN A 82 15.32 -4.79 16.42
N LEU A 83 16.07 -4.20 15.50
CA LEU A 83 16.88 -4.95 14.56
C LEU A 83 18.09 -5.56 15.26
N GLN A 84 18.34 -6.83 14.95
CA GLN A 84 19.64 -7.44 15.16
C GLN A 84 20.37 -7.47 13.82
N PRO A 85 21.65 -7.08 13.77
CA PRO A 85 22.41 -7.10 12.53
C PRO A 85 22.53 -8.54 12.02
N ASN A 86 22.13 -8.75 10.76
CA ASN A 86 22.43 -9.97 10.03
C ASN A 86 23.33 -9.62 8.84
N ASP A 87 24.34 -10.44 8.58
CA ASP A 87 25.29 -10.25 7.47
C ASP A 87 24.78 -10.87 6.16
N SER A 88 23.53 -11.32 6.14
CA SER A 88 22.88 -11.82 4.93
C SER A 88 22.57 -10.72 3.92
N ASN A 89 22.32 -11.21 2.72
CA ASN A 89 22.02 -10.44 1.55
C ASN A 89 20.51 -10.43 1.33
N ARG A 90 19.96 -9.27 1.02
CA ARG A 90 18.53 -9.10 0.76
C ARG A 90 18.10 -9.75 -0.55
N GLU A 91 17.07 -10.58 -0.50
CA GLU A 91 16.47 -11.25 -1.66
C GLU A 91 15.00 -10.83 -1.84
N MET A 92 14.76 -9.74 -2.58
CA MET A 92 13.44 -9.12 -2.72
C MET A 92 12.46 -10.02 -3.47
N LYS A 93 12.93 -10.70 -4.51
CA LYS A 93 12.08 -11.61 -5.30
C LYS A 93 11.59 -12.78 -4.46
N LEU A 94 12.49 -13.45 -3.71
CA LEU A 94 12.11 -14.54 -2.82
C LEU A 94 11.14 -14.09 -1.73
N ALA A 95 11.31 -12.86 -1.21
CA ALA A 95 10.36 -12.31 -0.25
C ALA A 95 8.95 -12.13 -0.86
N CYS A 96 8.84 -11.70 -2.11
CA CYS A 96 7.56 -11.61 -2.81
C CYS A 96 6.95 -12.99 -3.09
N GLU A 97 7.76 -13.97 -3.52
CA GLU A 97 7.32 -15.37 -3.72
C GLU A 97 6.85 -16.01 -2.40
N TYR A 98 7.54 -15.72 -1.29
CA TYR A 98 7.13 -16.17 0.04
C TYR A 98 5.78 -15.57 0.46
N VAL A 99 5.60 -14.25 0.28
CA VAL A 99 4.33 -13.57 0.56
C VAL A 99 3.20 -14.15 -0.27
N GLU A 100 3.45 -14.46 -1.53
CA GLU A 100 2.45 -15.06 -2.40
C GLU A 100 1.96 -16.40 -1.86
N ASN A 101 2.89 -17.31 -1.59
CA ASN A 101 2.56 -18.62 -1.02
C ASN A 101 1.81 -18.50 0.32
N TYR A 102 2.25 -17.58 1.19
CA TYR A 102 1.65 -17.36 2.50
C TYR A 102 0.19 -16.87 2.44
N VAL A 103 -0.13 -15.94 1.53
CA VAL A 103 -1.50 -15.47 1.34
C VAL A 103 -2.36 -16.55 0.67
N ILE A 104 -1.83 -17.25 -0.34
CA ILE A 104 -2.54 -18.34 -1.02
C ILE A 104 -2.90 -19.46 -0.03
N GLU A 105 -1.97 -19.85 0.84
CA GLU A 105 -2.20 -20.87 1.86
C GLU A 105 -3.32 -20.47 2.84
N LYS A 106 -3.38 -19.19 3.25
CA LYS A 106 -4.36 -18.72 4.23
C LYS A 106 -5.73 -18.36 3.65
N PHE A 107 -5.77 -17.72 2.49
CA PHE A 107 -6.98 -17.11 1.94
C PHE A 107 -7.35 -17.62 0.54
N GLY A 108 -6.48 -18.39 -0.10
CA GLY A 108 -6.64 -18.88 -1.47
C GLY A 108 -6.09 -17.92 -2.53
N PRO A 109 -5.98 -18.38 -3.79
CA PRO A 109 -5.34 -17.65 -4.89
C PRO A 109 -6.10 -16.39 -5.33
N ASP A 110 -7.40 -16.35 -5.12
CA ASP A 110 -8.25 -15.24 -5.57
C ASP A 110 -8.29 -14.06 -4.58
N GLN A 111 -7.70 -14.20 -3.39
CA GLN A 111 -7.67 -13.13 -2.39
C GLN A 111 -6.89 -11.93 -2.93
N ALA A 112 -7.48 -10.74 -2.96
CA ALA A 112 -6.77 -9.51 -3.29
C ALA A 112 -5.79 -9.14 -2.16
N CYS A 113 -4.60 -8.63 -2.51
CA CYS A 113 -3.53 -8.32 -1.58
C CYS A 113 -2.81 -7.02 -1.96
N GLN A 114 -2.52 -6.18 -0.96
CA GLN A 114 -1.56 -5.08 -1.10
C GLN A 114 -0.32 -5.34 -0.25
N ILE A 115 0.85 -5.19 -0.85
CA ILE A 115 2.14 -5.42 -0.23
C ILE A 115 2.86 -4.09 -0.09
N ILE A 116 3.21 -3.69 1.13
CA ILE A 116 4.04 -2.51 1.41
C ILE A 116 5.43 -2.99 1.80
N MET A 117 6.40 -2.83 0.91
CA MET A 117 7.79 -3.16 1.13
C MET A 117 8.60 -1.91 1.49
N LEU A 118 9.26 -1.95 2.66
CA LEU A 118 10.17 -0.90 3.12
C LEU A 118 11.60 -1.38 3.02
N THR A 119 12.47 -0.63 2.33
CA THR A 119 13.84 -1.08 2.01
C THR A 119 14.83 0.08 1.91
N ASP A 120 16.13 -0.24 1.86
CA ASP A 120 17.24 0.74 1.88
C ASP A 120 17.50 1.47 0.54
N GLY A 121 16.80 1.09 -0.53
CA GLY A 121 16.94 1.67 -1.87
C GLY A 121 18.21 1.32 -2.64
N ARG A 122 19.01 0.34 -2.20
CA ARG A 122 20.16 -0.18 -2.96
C ARG A 122 19.71 -1.09 -4.09
N SER A 123 20.58 -1.27 -5.08
CA SER A 123 20.32 -2.13 -6.24
C SER A 123 19.83 -3.50 -5.78
N PRO A 124 18.73 -4.01 -6.37
CA PRO A 124 18.41 -5.43 -6.27
C PRO A 124 19.56 -6.29 -6.77
N GLN A 125 19.64 -7.54 -6.30
CA GLN A 125 20.75 -8.42 -6.63
C GLN A 125 20.68 -8.89 -8.08
N LYS A 126 21.83 -8.92 -8.78
CA LYS A 126 21.91 -9.30 -10.20
C LYS A 126 21.43 -10.73 -10.51
N GLN A 127 21.26 -11.59 -9.50
CA GLN A 127 20.72 -12.94 -9.67
C GLN A 127 19.20 -12.94 -9.91
N GLU A 128 18.51 -11.83 -9.66
CA GLU A 128 17.09 -11.64 -9.97
C GLU A 128 16.89 -11.41 -11.48
N SER A 129 17.15 -12.46 -12.27
CA SER A 129 17.03 -12.43 -13.74
C SER A 129 15.60 -12.31 -14.26
N GLN A 130 14.61 -12.49 -13.38
CA GLN A 130 13.18 -12.47 -13.70
C GLN A 130 12.47 -11.38 -12.92
N SER A 131 11.56 -10.68 -13.59
CA SER A 131 10.71 -9.69 -12.94
C SER A 131 9.78 -10.34 -11.90
N ILE A 132 9.50 -9.62 -10.81
CA ILE A 132 8.45 -9.97 -9.86
C ILE A 132 7.11 -9.91 -10.58
N GLN A 133 6.41 -11.05 -10.64
CA GLN A 133 5.07 -11.17 -11.18
C GLN A 133 4.26 -12.06 -10.24
N PHE A 134 3.17 -11.52 -9.71
CA PHE A 134 2.20 -12.29 -8.93
C PHE A 134 1.24 -13.03 -9.87
N HIS A 135 0.85 -14.23 -9.50
CA HIS A 135 -0.18 -15.02 -10.17
C HIS A 135 -1.52 -14.30 -10.18
N ASN A 136 -1.84 -13.57 -9.11
CA ASN A 136 -3.04 -12.76 -9.04
C ASN A 136 -2.74 -11.33 -9.55
N PRO A 137 -3.27 -10.92 -10.72
CA PRO A 137 -2.97 -9.63 -11.34
C PRO A 137 -3.61 -8.43 -10.62
N SER A 138 -4.45 -8.67 -9.61
CA SER A 138 -5.03 -7.62 -8.77
C SER A 138 -4.08 -7.17 -7.64
N TRP A 139 -3.01 -7.93 -7.39
CA TRP A 139 -2.09 -7.63 -6.31
C TRP A 139 -1.25 -6.39 -6.60
N LYS A 140 -1.04 -5.59 -5.56
CA LYS A 140 -0.31 -4.32 -5.66
C LYS A 140 0.94 -4.40 -4.81
N LEU A 141 2.07 -3.99 -5.39
CA LEU A 141 3.35 -3.92 -4.70
C LEU A 141 3.79 -2.46 -4.58
N HIS A 142 3.77 -1.95 -3.36
CA HIS A 142 4.23 -0.64 -2.96
C HIS A 142 5.65 -0.76 -2.41
N ILE A 143 6.62 -0.11 -3.02
CA ILE A 143 8.02 -0.13 -2.57
C ILE A 143 8.40 1.27 -2.14
N ILE A 144 8.90 1.40 -0.91
CA ILE A 144 9.39 2.65 -0.35
C ILE A 144 10.87 2.46 0.00
N CYS A 145 11.71 3.14 -0.77
CA CYS A 145 13.16 3.09 -0.66
C CYS A 145 13.68 4.28 0.16
N LEU A 146 14.29 4.00 1.31
CA LEU A 146 15.06 4.96 2.11
C LEU A 146 16.51 4.99 1.64
N ALA A 147 16.75 5.67 0.52
CA ALA A 147 18.01 5.59 -0.21
C ALA A 147 19.21 6.27 0.47
N ASP A 148 20.41 5.84 0.09
CA ASP A 148 21.68 6.44 0.52
C ASP A 148 21.90 7.86 -0.05
N THR A 149 23.01 8.50 0.33
CA THR A 149 23.35 9.86 -0.11
C THR A 149 23.52 9.93 -1.62
N VAL A 150 22.72 10.78 -2.28
CA VAL A 150 22.91 11.11 -3.70
C VAL A 150 24.03 12.16 -3.81
N THR A 151 25.09 11.84 -4.55
CA THR A 151 26.25 12.73 -4.73
C THR A 151 25.87 14.01 -5.50
N LYS A 152 26.69 15.07 -5.40
CA LYS A 152 26.39 16.42 -5.91
C LYS A 152 26.32 16.53 -7.44
N SER A 153 26.84 15.57 -8.20
CA SER A 153 26.63 15.55 -9.65
C SER A 153 25.18 15.18 -9.91
N GLU A 154 24.37 16.14 -10.37
CA GLU A 154 23.12 15.84 -11.05
C GLU A 154 23.39 14.70 -12.04
N HIS A 155 22.67 13.58 -11.92
CA HIS A 155 22.99 12.28 -12.54
C HIS A 155 24.13 11.49 -11.90
N SER A 156 24.00 11.11 -10.62
CA SER A 156 24.79 9.98 -10.10
C SER A 156 24.50 8.76 -10.97
N GLN A 157 25.46 8.36 -11.82
CA GLN A 157 25.36 7.17 -12.68
C GLN A 157 24.91 5.94 -11.88
N THR A 158 25.33 5.86 -10.62
CA THR A 158 24.94 4.82 -9.67
C THR A 158 23.44 4.83 -9.36
N THR A 159 22.83 6.00 -9.11
CA THR A 159 21.38 6.09 -8.85
C THR A 159 20.57 5.71 -10.08
N SER A 160 20.96 6.16 -11.27
CA SER A 160 20.31 5.75 -12.52
C SER A 160 20.43 4.24 -12.77
N GLN A 161 21.59 3.65 -12.50
CA GLN A 161 21.78 2.19 -12.57
C GLN A 161 20.86 1.45 -11.60
N ILE A 162 20.79 1.89 -10.35
CA ILE A 162 19.89 1.31 -9.34
C ILE A 162 18.43 1.35 -9.82
N LEU A 163 17.98 2.49 -10.33
CA LEU A 163 16.59 2.66 -10.80
C LEU A 163 16.30 1.77 -12.03
N GLU A 164 17.27 1.61 -12.94
CA GLU A 164 17.13 0.67 -14.06
C GLU A 164 17.08 -0.80 -13.60
N GLU A 165 17.82 -1.19 -12.56
CA GLU A 165 17.71 -2.54 -11.98
C GLU A 165 16.33 -2.75 -11.31
N TYR A 166 15.82 -1.76 -10.57
CA TYR A 166 14.43 -1.83 -10.07
C TYR A 166 13.41 -1.91 -11.20
N LYS A 167 13.64 -1.21 -12.31
CA LYS A 167 12.73 -1.22 -13.46
C LYS A 167 12.70 -2.58 -14.14
N LYS A 168 13.84 -3.26 -14.25
CA LYS A 168 13.92 -4.66 -14.70
C LYS A 168 13.20 -5.59 -13.73
N LEU A 169 13.45 -5.45 -12.42
CA LEU A 169 12.85 -6.28 -11.38
C LEU A 169 11.33 -6.14 -11.35
N LEU A 170 10.80 -4.93 -11.51
CA LEU A 170 9.36 -4.67 -11.37
C LEU A 170 8.61 -4.68 -12.70
N ASN A 171 9.32 -4.64 -13.83
CA ASN A 171 8.77 -4.54 -15.18
C ASN A 171 7.66 -3.47 -15.31
N ARG A 172 7.87 -2.30 -14.71
CA ARG A 172 6.89 -1.20 -14.65
C ARG A 172 7.58 0.16 -14.76
N ARG A 173 6.82 1.26 -14.90
CA ARG A 173 7.48 2.57 -15.01
C ARG A 173 8.04 2.98 -13.64
N ILE A 174 9.23 3.53 -13.67
CA ILE A 174 9.97 4.03 -12.51
C ILE A 174 10.56 5.38 -12.90
N PRO A 175 10.75 6.31 -11.95
CA PRO A 175 11.45 7.56 -12.24
C PRO A 175 12.82 7.28 -12.87
N LEU A 176 13.12 7.96 -13.99
CA LEU A 176 14.36 7.75 -14.75
C LEU A 176 15.56 8.45 -14.10
N SER A 177 15.32 9.46 -13.27
CA SER A 177 16.37 10.17 -12.56
C SER A 177 15.85 10.76 -11.25
N ILE A 178 16.78 10.97 -10.33
CA ILE A 178 16.53 11.62 -9.04
C ILE A 178 17.55 12.74 -8.93
N THR A 179 17.06 13.97 -8.80
CA THR A 179 17.90 15.15 -8.60
C THR A 179 17.85 15.57 -7.14
N LYS A 180 18.88 16.31 -6.68
CA LYS A 180 18.88 16.88 -5.31
C LYS A 180 17.73 17.86 -5.06
N ASN A 181 17.10 18.38 -6.12
CA ASN A 181 15.98 19.30 -6.02
C ASN A 181 14.69 18.59 -5.58
N HIS A 182 14.63 17.26 -5.65
CA HIS A 182 13.55 16.45 -5.07
C HIS A 182 13.91 16.00 -3.65
N GLN A 183 14.23 16.93 -2.74
CA GLN A 183 14.52 16.59 -1.34
C GLN A 183 13.37 15.84 -0.65
N LYS A 184 12.13 15.97 -1.16
CA LYS A 184 10.94 15.25 -0.68
C LYS A 184 10.81 13.83 -1.25
N GLY A 185 11.73 13.40 -2.10
CA GLY A 185 11.67 12.14 -2.83
C GLY A 185 10.97 12.22 -4.18
N VAL A 186 11.06 11.12 -4.91
CA VAL A 186 10.39 10.93 -6.20
C VAL A 186 9.57 9.65 -6.13
N TYR A 187 8.37 9.70 -6.68
CA TYR A 187 7.47 8.56 -6.69
C TYR A 187 6.80 8.36 -8.03
N THR A 188 6.30 7.16 -8.25
CA THR A 188 5.47 6.78 -9.39
C THR A 188 4.33 5.93 -8.86
N LEU A 189 3.11 6.32 -9.21
CA LEU A 189 1.88 5.63 -8.82
C LEU A 189 1.33 4.95 -10.07
N GLU A 190 1.28 3.62 -10.08
CA GLU A 190 0.70 2.84 -11.18
C GLU A 190 -0.35 1.85 -10.68
N LYS A 191 -1.02 1.18 -11.62
CA LYS A 191 -1.99 0.11 -11.31
C LYS A 191 -1.38 -1.00 -10.44
N GLY A 192 -0.12 -1.36 -10.69
CA GLY A 192 0.61 -2.39 -9.94
C GLY A 192 1.16 -1.94 -8.58
N GLY A 193 0.82 -0.73 -8.12
CA GLY A 193 1.27 -0.16 -6.85
C GLY A 193 2.23 1.02 -7.00
N ALA A 194 2.74 1.50 -5.86
CA ALA A 194 3.62 2.67 -5.79
C ALA A 194 5.10 2.27 -5.82
N PHE A 195 5.94 3.10 -6.42
CA PHE A 195 7.38 3.07 -6.22
C PHE A 195 7.84 4.43 -5.72
N CYS A 196 8.51 4.47 -4.58
CA CYS A 196 8.94 5.69 -3.92
C CYS A 196 10.42 5.60 -3.60
N TYR A 197 11.18 6.61 -3.97
CA TYR A 197 12.60 6.70 -3.70
C TYR A 197 12.91 8.00 -2.97
N LEU A 198 13.18 7.87 -1.67
CA LEU A 198 13.45 8.98 -0.77
C LEU A 198 14.97 9.14 -0.63
N PRO A 199 15.59 10.21 -1.16
CA PRO A 199 17.04 10.44 -1.04
C PRO A 199 17.41 10.88 0.38
N TYR A 200 18.61 10.50 0.83
CA TYR A 200 19.18 11.02 2.08
C TYR A 200 19.53 12.52 1.97
N PRO A 201 19.36 13.32 3.04
CA PRO A 201 18.83 12.94 4.35
C PRO A 201 17.30 12.81 4.33
N HIS A 202 16.77 11.81 5.06
CA HIS A 202 15.33 11.56 5.12
C HIS A 202 14.69 12.42 6.21
N PHE A 203 13.88 13.39 5.80
CA PHE A 203 13.11 14.21 6.72
C PHE A 203 11.81 13.52 7.08
N LYS A 204 11.46 13.54 8.38
CA LYS A 204 10.22 12.95 8.89
C LYS A 204 8.99 13.41 8.09
N ASP A 205 8.83 14.71 7.86
CA ASP A 205 7.70 15.25 7.10
C ASP A 205 7.64 14.71 5.66
N SER A 206 8.80 14.47 5.03
CA SER A 206 8.85 13.91 3.66
C SER A 206 8.43 12.44 3.65
N ILE A 207 8.89 11.67 4.64
CA ILE A 207 8.52 10.27 4.83
C ILE A 207 7.01 10.14 5.07
N LEU A 208 6.46 10.95 5.99
CA LEU A 208 5.04 10.91 6.34
C LEU A 208 4.16 11.37 5.18
N SER A 209 4.53 12.46 4.50
CA SER A 209 3.81 12.95 3.32
C SER A 209 3.78 11.92 2.19
N MET A 210 4.86 11.16 2.00
CA MET A 210 4.87 10.06 1.01
C MET A 210 3.89 8.95 1.39
N MET A 211 3.81 8.59 2.68
CA MET A 211 2.84 7.60 3.13
C MET A 211 1.40 8.11 2.97
N ASP A 212 1.13 9.38 3.24
CA ASP A 212 -0.20 9.98 3.02
C ASP A 212 -0.64 9.90 1.56
N ILE A 213 0.27 10.16 0.60
CA ILE A 213 -0.01 10.02 -0.84
C ILE A 213 -0.36 8.57 -1.20
N ILE A 214 0.36 7.59 -0.65
CA ILE A 214 0.09 6.17 -0.89
C ILE A 214 -1.25 5.77 -0.29
N LEU A 215 -1.51 6.19 0.95
CA LEU A 215 -2.77 5.95 1.65
C LEU A 215 -3.96 6.46 0.84
N GLU A 216 -3.92 7.73 0.43
CA GLU A 216 -4.99 8.37 -0.33
C GLU A 216 -5.25 7.66 -1.66
N LYS A 217 -4.20 7.25 -2.37
CA LYS A 217 -4.36 6.62 -3.68
C LYS A 217 -4.82 5.16 -3.62
N TYR A 218 -4.43 4.40 -2.60
CA TYR A 218 -4.58 2.93 -2.63
C TYR A 218 -5.33 2.31 -1.45
N PHE A 219 -5.47 3.02 -0.32
CA PHE A 219 -5.97 2.44 0.91
C PHE A 219 -7.22 3.14 1.44
N LEU A 220 -7.37 4.46 1.23
CA LEU A 220 -8.51 5.19 1.77
C LEU A 220 -9.79 4.92 0.96
N PRO A 221 -10.94 4.67 1.63
CA PRO A 221 -12.22 4.45 0.95
C PRO A 221 -12.61 5.62 0.04
N CYS A 222 -13.25 5.29 -1.09
CA CYS A 222 -13.85 6.29 -1.97
C CYS A 222 -15.17 6.77 -1.36
N LYS A 223 -15.37 8.09 -1.31
CA LYS A 223 -16.66 8.68 -0.92
C LYS A 223 -17.66 8.61 -2.07
N GLY A 224 -18.93 8.42 -1.74
CA GLY A 224 -20.02 8.31 -2.70
C GLY A 224 -21.37 8.58 -2.06
N LEU A 225 -22.43 8.43 -2.86
CA LEU A 225 -23.82 8.60 -2.42
C LEU A 225 -24.63 7.37 -2.81
N LEU A 226 -25.33 6.75 -1.85
CA LEU A 226 -26.32 5.72 -2.10
C LEU A 226 -27.71 6.34 -2.14
N LEU A 227 -28.44 6.08 -3.23
CA LEU A 227 -29.80 6.51 -3.45
C LEU A 227 -30.76 5.32 -3.39
N CYS A 228 -31.86 5.47 -2.67
CA CYS A 228 -32.99 4.54 -2.70
C CYS A 228 -34.28 5.35 -2.84
N GLY A 229 -34.69 5.60 -4.09
CA GLY A 229 -35.73 6.58 -4.38
C GLY A 229 -35.30 7.98 -3.97
N GLN A 230 -35.99 8.57 -2.99
CA GLN A 230 -35.66 9.90 -2.45
C GLN A 230 -34.69 9.84 -1.26
N LEU A 231 -34.44 8.66 -0.70
CA LEU A 231 -33.51 8.49 0.42
C LEU A 231 -32.06 8.63 -0.07
N ARG A 232 -31.27 9.41 0.67
CA ARG A 232 -29.88 9.73 0.35
C ARG A 232 -29.00 9.33 1.52
N PHE A 233 -27.97 8.53 1.26
CA PHE A 233 -27.01 8.10 2.26
C PHE A 233 -25.59 8.38 1.76
N PRO A 234 -24.85 9.31 2.37
CA PRO A 234 -23.42 9.42 2.15
C PRO A 234 -22.75 8.09 2.52
N ILE A 235 -21.89 7.59 1.64
CA ILE A 235 -21.22 6.29 1.83
C ILE A 235 -19.72 6.40 1.57
N LYS A 236 -18.99 5.49 2.21
CA LYS A 236 -17.59 5.16 1.92
C LYS A 236 -17.55 3.74 1.35
N VAL A 237 -16.83 3.55 0.24
CA VAL A 237 -16.72 2.26 -0.46
C VAL A 237 -15.26 1.81 -0.52
N TYR A 238 -15.02 0.53 -0.25
CA TYR A 238 -13.69 -0.06 -0.12
C TYR A 238 -13.67 -1.50 -0.68
N PRO A 239 -12.58 -2.02 -1.28
CA PRO A 239 -11.28 -1.39 -1.52
C PRO A 239 -11.34 -0.27 -2.55
N VAL A 240 -10.22 0.47 -2.67
CA VAL A 240 -10.06 1.45 -3.74
C VAL A 240 -10.26 0.75 -5.07
N LEU A 241 -11.20 1.28 -5.83
CA LEU A 241 -11.59 0.72 -7.11
C LEU A 241 -10.47 0.90 -8.13
N PRO A 242 -10.30 -0.04 -9.06
CA PRO A 242 -9.34 0.13 -10.14
C PRO A 242 -9.68 1.40 -10.93
N ASP A 243 -8.64 2.13 -11.36
CA ASP A 243 -8.75 3.33 -12.22
C ASP A 243 -9.30 2.96 -13.61
N VAL A 244 -10.61 2.73 -13.65
CA VAL A 244 -11.41 2.63 -14.86
C VAL A 244 -12.38 3.80 -14.75
N GLU A 245 -12.31 4.75 -15.67
CA GLU A 245 -13.11 6.00 -15.62
C GLU A 245 -14.57 5.74 -15.26
N TYR A 246 -15.16 4.71 -15.85
CA TYR A 246 -16.55 4.31 -15.60
C TYR A 246 -16.85 3.88 -14.16
N ILE A 247 -15.91 3.23 -13.46
CA ILE A 247 -16.14 2.69 -12.11
C ILE A 247 -16.14 3.80 -11.06
N HIS A 248 -15.27 4.79 -11.21
CA HIS A 248 -15.25 5.96 -10.32
C HIS A 248 -16.55 6.76 -10.42
N ASP A 249 -17.10 6.90 -11.63
CA ASP A 249 -18.40 7.54 -11.84
C ASP A 249 -19.56 6.74 -11.25
N ILE A 250 -19.51 5.41 -11.30
CA ILE A 250 -20.52 4.54 -10.66
C ILE A 250 -20.57 4.80 -9.14
N VAL A 251 -19.42 4.89 -8.49
CA VAL A 251 -19.38 4.96 -7.02
C VAL A 251 -19.64 6.36 -6.48
N ARG A 252 -19.54 7.41 -7.32
CA ARG A 252 -20.05 8.74 -6.96
C ARG A 252 -21.54 8.70 -6.62
N THR A 253 -22.34 7.93 -7.35
CA THR A 253 -23.78 7.80 -7.08
C THR A 253 -24.31 6.42 -7.43
N LEU A 254 -24.55 5.59 -6.41
CA LEU A 254 -25.15 4.27 -6.52
C LEU A 254 -26.66 4.37 -6.32
N SER A 255 -27.46 4.00 -7.33
CA SER A 255 -28.91 3.98 -7.22
C SER A 255 -29.47 2.57 -7.07
N ILE A 256 -30.20 2.31 -5.99
CA ILE A 256 -30.97 1.08 -5.83
C ILE A 256 -32.20 1.17 -6.72
N VAL A 257 -32.20 0.38 -7.79
CA VAL A 257 -33.29 0.35 -8.78
C VAL A 257 -34.30 -0.77 -8.53
N ALA A 258 -33.91 -1.82 -7.82
CA ALA A 258 -34.75 -2.97 -7.52
C ALA A 258 -34.21 -3.78 -6.35
N PHE A 259 -35.10 -4.52 -5.69
CA PHE A 259 -34.75 -5.56 -4.73
C PHE A 259 -35.06 -6.92 -5.33
N LYS A 260 -34.09 -7.84 -5.29
CA LYS A 260 -34.25 -9.23 -5.74
C LYS A 260 -34.04 -10.19 -4.56
N PRO A 261 -34.82 -11.28 -4.47
CA PRO A 261 -34.54 -12.37 -3.52
C PRO A 261 -33.15 -12.97 -3.77
N ARG A 262 -32.47 -13.39 -2.69
CA ARG A 262 -31.11 -13.93 -2.74
C ARG A 262 -30.99 -15.13 -3.67
N GLU A 263 -32.02 -15.98 -3.71
CA GLU A 263 -32.06 -17.19 -4.52
C GLU A 263 -31.96 -16.88 -6.02
N LYS A 264 -32.45 -15.70 -6.44
CA LYS A 264 -32.37 -15.24 -7.83
C LYS A 264 -31.01 -14.63 -8.20
N LEU A 265 -30.15 -14.38 -7.21
CA LEU A 265 -28.80 -13.82 -7.38
C LEU A 265 -27.72 -14.90 -7.23
N LEU A 266 -28.08 -16.11 -6.78
CA LEU A 266 -27.13 -17.20 -6.62
C LEU A 266 -26.54 -17.60 -7.98
N GLY A 267 -25.21 -17.56 -8.08
CA GLY A 267 -24.48 -17.95 -9.29
C GLY A 267 -24.27 -16.80 -10.29
N GLU A 268 -24.80 -15.59 -10.04
CA GLU A 268 -24.42 -14.44 -10.86
C GLU A 268 -22.95 -14.07 -10.60
N PRO A 269 -22.11 -13.96 -11.64
CA PRO A 269 -20.72 -13.57 -11.47
C PRO A 269 -20.65 -12.11 -11.02
N SER A 270 -19.87 -11.84 -9.97
CA SER A 270 -19.53 -10.48 -9.53
C SER A 270 -18.12 -10.15 -10.00
N ILE A 271 -17.95 -8.94 -10.56
CA ILE A 271 -16.64 -8.47 -11.03
C ILE A 271 -15.77 -8.08 -9.83
N PHE A 272 -16.36 -7.47 -8.80
CA PHE A 272 -15.68 -7.06 -7.57
C PHE A 272 -16.64 -7.16 -6.38
N ARG A 273 -16.08 -7.33 -5.18
CA ARG A 273 -16.79 -7.21 -3.91
C ARG A 273 -16.28 -5.99 -3.17
N LEU A 274 -17.21 -5.21 -2.66
CA LEU A 274 -16.93 -3.98 -1.95
C LEU A 274 -17.60 -4.03 -0.60
N TRP A 275 -16.90 -3.49 0.39
CA TRP A 275 -17.49 -3.03 1.63
C TRP A 275 -18.02 -1.61 1.42
N MET A 276 -19.19 -1.36 1.97
CA MET A 276 -19.86 -0.08 1.92
C MET A 276 -20.27 0.29 3.34
N PHE A 277 -19.90 1.49 3.75
CA PHE A 277 -20.15 2.04 5.08
C PHE A 277 -20.89 3.37 4.93
N VAL A 278 -21.70 3.75 5.91
CA VAL A 278 -22.28 5.10 5.95
C VAL A 278 -21.17 6.09 6.35
N ASP A 279 -21.05 7.21 5.63
CA ASP A 279 -20.12 8.28 5.99
C ASP A 279 -20.77 9.25 6.99
N GLU A 280 -20.58 9.00 8.28
CA GLU A 280 -21.14 9.83 9.37
C GLU A 280 -20.50 11.23 9.46
N GLU A 281 -19.34 11.43 8.83
CA GLU A 281 -18.60 12.72 8.80
C GLU A 281 -19.04 13.63 7.64
N TYR A 282 -20.08 13.23 6.90
CA TYR A 282 -20.61 14.01 5.80
C TYR A 282 -21.45 15.18 6.34
N ASP A 283 -20.81 16.33 6.57
CA ASP A 283 -21.52 17.58 6.79
C ASP A 283 -22.23 18.00 5.48
N ASP A 284 -23.54 18.21 5.54
CA ASP A 284 -24.40 18.75 4.47
C ASP A 284 -24.05 20.21 4.11
N GLN A 285 -22.80 20.50 3.73
CA GLN A 285 -22.40 21.83 3.27
C GLN A 285 -22.68 22.07 1.78
N VAL A 286 -23.03 21.03 1.01
CA VAL A 286 -23.23 21.15 -0.45
C VAL A 286 -24.62 21.71 -0.81
N ASP A 287 -25.63 21.63 0.07
CA ASP A 287 -26.99 22.11 -0.23
C ASP A 287 -27.26 23.58 0.15
N LYS A 288 -26.25 24.36 0.60
CA LYS A 288 -26.41 25.79 0.92
C LYS A 288 -26.05 26.78 -0.20
N GLN A 289 -25.66 26.33 -1.39
CA GLN A 289 -25.42 27.21 -2.55
C GLN A 289 -26.52 27.18 -3.63
N GLY A 290 -27.68 26.59 -3.34
CA GLY A 290 -28.77 26.42 -4.30
C GLY A 290 -30.09 27.11 -3.93
N THR A 291 -30.11 28.19 -3.15
CA THR A 291 -31.32 29.01 -2.99
C THR A 291 -31.38 30.07 -4.09
N PHE A 292 -31.88 29.69 -5.26
CA PHE A 292 -32.37 30.67 -6.23
C PHE A 292 -33.70 31.23 -5.70
N PHE A 293 -33.64 32.44 -5.14
CA PHE A 293 -34.82 33.27 -5.01
C PHE A 293 -35.26 33.70 -6.41
N PHE A 294 -36.45 33.28 -6.83
CA PHE A 294 -37.20 33.98 -7.86
C PHE A 294 -38.24 34.85 -7.17
N SER A 295 -38.07 36.16 -7.29
CA SER A 295 -39.15 37.16 -7.22
C SER A 295 -39.97 37.14 -8.50
#